data_AF-A0A174FFD8-F1
#
_entry.id   AF-A0A174FFD8-F1
#
_cell.length_a   1.000
_cell.length_b   1.000
_cell.length_c   1.000
_cell.angle_alpha   90.00
_cell.angle_beta   90.00
_cell.angle_gamma   90.00
#
_symmetry.space_group_name_H-M   'P 1'
#
loop_
_entity.id
_entity.type
_entity.pdbx_description
1 polymer ?
#
loop_
_entity_poly.entity_id
_entity_poly.type
_entity_poly.pdbx_seq_one_letter_code
_entity_poly.pdbx_strand_id
1 'polypeptide(L)'
;MSDRLTTEYADLVNIYNKEQNFIRQNDSILPVIHIAWLYNKNVEIIDAPASEYKLPEVINTHFDELFSSYQTSEVYDNMNIRVDDWKLNSEKNLFQIFSGRTTYYKSLVTNRAMDYVLSNGASVRKMLEGGPVIHSLKGSSLSNHLGFNGFIETSDEKFMFVFRKKGVSIGEGTYSNSVAASLKTKYALNPSSQFTMAGLENGIIREIEDELGIPPETLLRDKNNILSGPIKLIAAYRDLLEGGKPQLLFYAMTSMDSKQVTEVFNAKNNHLLNNESDSVTGKEQVMSTDGNHLFWVSRDELISGLLSSGGIIHHELPMLPSASACVSMLQQFLKITMILPEEIVDILENNGFSCNGKISKQNGEYYVEISQGTPLGEDWSEIIWFDGSKEGFVEAVRKRANGFDVDEEVEVYIPCRGENGCPSSIEDLVNDAKWKKEQIEKLADALEGLNRPIPAEKKAILRVVVNYAGTQFFTKENDGCFKQHESLESARDYIIHEYGADVEIETETDVRFSY
;
A
#
# COMPACT_ATOMS: atom_id res chain seq x y z
N MET A 1 -29.12 18.94 -18.47
CA MET A 1 -28.76 17.60 -17.98
C MET A 1 -28.93 17.65 -16.48
N SER A 2 -29.68 16.74 -15.87
CA SER A 2 -29.80 16.69 -14.41
C SER A 2 -28.42 16.47 -13.79
N ASP A 3 -28.00 17.31 -12.85
CA ASP A 3 -26.73 17.17 -12.12
C ASP A 3 -26.78 15.92 -11.22
N ARG A 4 -26.48 14.77 -11.81
CA ARG A 4 -26.52 13.45 -11.15
C ARG A 4 -25.55 13.35 -9.98
N LEU A 5 -24.46 14.11 -10.05
CA LEU A 5 -23.43 14.25 -9.05
C LEU A 5 -23.11 15.74 -8.93
N THR A 6 -22.99 16.24 -7.71
CA THR A 6 -22.68 17.65 -7.45
C THR A 6 -21.27 18.03 -7.88
N THR A 7 -21.09 19.25 -8.35
CA THR A 7 -19.78 19.91 -8.53
C THR A 7 -19.43 20.82 -7.35
N GLU A 8 -20.38 21.04 -6.43
CA GLU A 8 -20.19 21.86 -5.22
C GLU A 8 -19.62 21.01 -4.08
N TYR A 9 -18.31 20.76 -4.14
CA TYR A 9 -17.64 19.85 -3.20
C TYR A 9 -17.64 20.33 -1.74
N ALA A 10 -17.68 21.65 -1.52
CA ALA A 10 -17.80 22.22 -0.17
C ALA A 10 -19.13 21.82 0.49
N ASP A 11 -20.21 21.72 -0.29
CA ASP A 11 -21.51 21.27 0.23
C ASP A 11 -21.48 19.81 0.67
N LEU A 12 -20.72 18.95 -0.01
CA LEU A 12 -20.51 17.57 0.45
C LEU A 12 -19.82 17.53 1.82
N VAL A 13 -18.76 18.30 2.01
CA VAL A 13 -18.09 18.40 3.31
C VAL A 13 -19.04 18.90 4.39
N ASN A 14 -19.90 19.87 4.06
CA ASN A 14 -20.91 20.40 4.96
C ASN A 14 -22.00 19.38 5.32
N ILE A 15 -22.46 18.57 4.36
CA ILE A 15 -23.43 17.48 4.59
C ILE A 15 -22.87 16.49 5.61
N TYR A 16 -21.60 16.09 5.46
CA TYR A 16 -20.95 15.10 6.33
C TYR A 16 -20.03 15.74 7.39
N ASN A 17 -20.41 16.90 7.91
CA ASN A 17 -19.57 17.71 8.80
C ASN A 17 -19.18 17.08 10.15
N LYS A 18 -19.75 15.91 10.51
CA LYS A 18 -19.37 15.15 11.71
C LYS A 18 -18.38 14.03 11.42
N GLU A 19 -18.03 13.81 10.16
CA GLU A 19 -16.99 12.86 9.79
C GLU A 19 -15.59 13.38 10.19
N GLN A 20 -14.76 12.49 10.74
CA GLN A 20 -13.47 12.87 11.32
C GLN A 20 -12.31 12.59 10.38
N ASN A 21 -12.44 11.59 9.51
CA ASN A 21 -11.34 11.05 8.74
C ASN A 21 -11.25 11.62 7.32
N PHE A 22 -11.67 12.86 7.13
CA PHE A 22 -11.47 13.54 5.85
C PHE A 22 -9.99 13.67 5.51
N ILE A 23 -9.66 13.45 4.24
CA ILE A 23 -8.36 13.86 3.72
C ILE A 23 -8.31 15.39 3.73
N ARG A 24 -7.28 15.91 4.40
CA ARG A 24 -6.97 17.34 4.43
C ARG A 24 -5.79 17.62 3.52
N GLN A 25 -5.83 18.79 2.92
CA GLN A 25 -4.79 19.26 2.03
C GLN A 25 -4.64 20.76 2.24
N ASN A 26 -3.53 21.16 2.86
CA ASN A 26 -3.37 22.50 3.41
C ASN A 26 -4.59 22.87 4.27
N ASP A 27 -5.20 24.03 4.03
CA ASP A 27 -6.39 24.50 4.76
C ASP A 27 -7.73 23.98 4.16
N SER A 28 -7.67 23.13 3.13
CA SER A 28 -8.86 22.60 2.45
C SER A 28 -9.19 21.16 2.88
N ILE A 29 -10.50 20.88 2.98
CA ILE A 29 -11.03 19.54 3.24
C ILE A 29 -11.50 18.94 1.92
N LEU A 30 -10.99 17.77 1.57
CA LEU A 30 -11.45 17.02 0.41
C LEU A 30 -12.61 16.10 0.81
N PRO A 31 -13.66 15.94 -0.02
CA PRO A 31 -14.81 15.06 0.23
C PRO A 31 -14.43 13.57 0.06
N VAL A 32 -13.36 13.15 0.71
CA VAL A 32 -12.81 11.79 0.71
C VAL A 32 -12.52 11.39 2.13
N ILE A 33 -13.02 10.23 2.53
CA ILE A 33 -12.83 9.69 3.87
C ILE A 33 -11.76 8.60 3.82
N HIS A 34 -10.63 8.85 4.48
CA HIS A 34 -9.60 7.85 4.69
C HIS A 34 -10.11 6.76 5.65
N ILE A 35 -9.91 5.49 5.28
CA ILE A 35 -10.28 4.36 6.14
C ILE A 35 -9.06 3.72 6.77
N ALA A 36 -8.05 3.37 5.96
CA ALA A 36 -6.85 2.73 6.46
C ALA A 36 -5.67 2.90 5.49
N TRP A 37 -4.48 3.09 6.05
CA TRP A 37 -3.23 2.85 5.33
C TRP A 37 -3.02 1.34 5.20
N LEU A 38 -2.57 0.90 4.03
CA LEU A 38 -2.41 -0.50 3.66
C LEU A 38 -0.96 -0.87 3.32
N TYR A 39 -0.06 0.10 3.13
CA TYR A 39 1.32 -0.13 2.70
C TYR A 39 2.15 -0.96 3.67
N ASN A 40 1.69 -1.09 4.91
CA ASN A 40 2.29 -1.91 5.96
C ASN A 40 1.31 -2.94 6.53
N LYS A 41 0.19 -3.27 5.87
CA LYS A 41 -0.84 -4.18 6.40
C LYS A 41 -1.02 -5.42 5.55
N ASN A 42 -1.21 -6.56 6.21
CA ASN A 42 -1.72 -7.75 5.54
C ASN A 42 -3.13 -7.46 5.02
N VAL A 43 -3.41 -7.81 3.76
CA VAL A 43 -4.74 -7.63 3.17
C VAL A 43 -5.31 -8.99 2.80
N GLU A 44 -6.53 -9.26 3.26
CA GLU A 44 -7.25 -10.50 3.01
C GLU A 44 -8.60 -10.20 2.35
N ILE A 45 -8.95 -10.98 1.32
CA ILE A 45 -10.28 -10.93 0.71
C ILE A 45 -11.11 -12.12 1.18
N ILE A 46 -12.29 -11.82 1.72
CA ILE A 46 -13.31 -12.78 2.10
C ILE A 46 -14.47 -12.60 1.12
N ASP A 47 -14.52 -13.44 0.10
CA ASP A 47 -15.50 -13.35 -0.98
C ASP A 47 -16.73 -14.24 -0.73
N ALA A 48 -17.90 -13.67 -0.96
CA ALA A 48 -19.19 -14.33 -0.93
C ALA A 48 -19.84 -14.22 -2.31
N PRO A 49 -19.48 -15.07 -3.29
CA PRO A 49 -19.96 -14.94 -4.67
C PRO A 49 -21.48 -15.07 -4.82
N ALA A 50 -22.15 -15.73 -3.88
CA ALA A 50 -23.61 -15.84 -3.81
C ALA A 50 -24.31 -14.64 -3.14
N SER A 51 -23.55 -13.72 -2.53
CA SER A 51 -24.06 -12.47 -1.95
C SER A 51 -24.28 -11.46 -3.08
N GLU A 52 -25.53 -11.23 -3.45
CA GLU A 52 -25.88 -10.23 -4.47
C GLU A 52 -26.58 -9.02 -3.83
N TYR A 53 -26.11 -7.83 -4.19
CA TYR A 53 -26.71 -6.57 -3.78
C TYR A 53 -28.14 -6.44 -4.31
N LYS A 54 -29.04 -6.02 -3.41
CA LYS A 54 -30.44 -5.74 -3.72
C LYS A 54 -30.67 -4.24 -3.71
N LEU A 55 -31.28 -3.74 -4.78
CA LEU A 55 -31.69 -2.34 -4.85
C LEU A 55 -32.71 -2.04 -3.74
N PRO A 56 -32.58 -0.92 -3.01
CA PRO A 56 -33.60 -0.45 -2.08
C PRO A 56 -34.93 -0.23 -2.81
N GLU A 57 -36.03 -0.57 -2.14
CA GLU A 57 -37.38 -0.47 -2.72
C GLU A 57 -37.67 0.93 -3.27
N VAL A 58 -37.28 1.98 -2.53
CA VAL A 58 -37.42 3.39 -2.95
C VAL A 58 -36.71 3.69 -4.26
N ILE A 59 -35.54 3.08 -4.52
CA ILE A 59 -34.81 3.26 -5.79
C ILE A 59 -35.45 2.43 -6.88
N ASN A 60 -35.91 1.22 -6.55
CA ASN A 60 -36.57 0.34 -7.50
C ASN A 60 -37.87 0.95 -8.04
N THR A 61 -38.64 1.66 -7.20
CA THR A 61 -39.85 2.39 -7.62
C THR A 61 -39.55 3.52 -8.61
N HIS A 62 -38.36 4.14 -8.52
CA HIS A 62 -37.92 5.23 -9.39
C HIS A 62 -36.88 4.78 -10.42
N PHE A 63 -36.75 3.47 -10.68
CA PHE A 63 -35.67 2.93 -11.51
C PHE A 63 -35.70 3.52 -12.94
N ASP A 64 -36.86 3.49 -13.59
CA ASP A 64 -36.99 3.98 -14.97
C ASP A 64 -36.69 5.48 -15.07
N GLU A 65 -37.10 6.26 -14.07
CA GLU A 65 -36.80 7.69 -13.97
C GLU A 65 -35.28 7.93 -13.88
N LEU A 66 -34.63 7.27 -12.91
CA LEU A 66 -33.19 7.38 -12.69
C LEU A 66 -32.39 6.89 -13.89
N PHE A 67 -32.79 5.76 -14.49
CA PHE A 67 -32.13 5.15 -15.62
C PHE A 67 -32.33 5.98 -16.90
N SER A 68 -33.48 6.63 -17.07
CA SER A 68 -33.76 7.50 -18.22
C SER A 68 -32.76 8.64 -18.36
N SER A 69 -32.18 9.10 -17.25
CA SER A 69 -31.13 10.13 -17.26
C SER A 69 -29.86 9.71 -18.01
N TYR A 70 -29.68 8.41 -18.29
CA TYR A 70 -28.55 7.82 -19.00
C TYR A 70 -28.86 7.45 -20.47
N GLN A 71 -30.06 7.69 -20.98
CA GLN A 71 -30.53 7.22 -22.30
C GLN A 71 -29.73 7.71 -23.52
N THR A 72 -28.88 8.72 -23.38
CA THR A 72 -27.98 9.20 -24.45
C THR A 72 -26.63 8.49 -24.50
N SER A 73 -26.38 7.53 -23.60
CA SER A 73 -25.11 6.80 -23.50
C SER A 73 -25.32 5.32 -23.87
N GLU A 74 -24.40 4.71 -24.61
CA GLU A 74 -24.39 3.25 -24.77
C GLU A 74 -23.99 2.62 -23.42
N VAL A 75 -24.97 2.19 -22.64
CA VAL A 75 -24.76 1.58 -21.33
C VAL A 75 -24.97 0.07 -21.44
N TYR A 76 -23.94 -0.71 -21.13
CA TYR A 76 -24.01 -2.18 -21.06
C TYR A 76 -23.92 -2.62 -19.59
N ASP A 77 -24.81 -3.51 -19.14
CA ASP A 77 -24.73 -4.00 -17.77
C ASP A 77 -23.60 -5.03 -17.63
N ASN A 78 -22.76 -4.82 -16.63
CA ASN A 78 -21.64 -5.70 -16.30
C ASN A 78 -21.68 -6.05 -14.82
N MET A 79 -21.36 -7.29 -14.49
CA MET A 79 -21.16 -7.73 -13.11
C MET A 79 -19.92 -7.07 -12.53
N ASN A 80 -20.05 -6.53 -11.31
CA ASN A 80 -18.97 -5.89 -10.56
C ASN A 80 -18.80 -6.55 -9.18
N ILE A 81 -17.60 -6.43 -8.63
CA ILE A 81 -17.33 -6.76 -7.22
C ILE A 81 -17.92 -5.67 -6.35
N ARG A 82 -18.81 -6.02 -5.43
CA ARG A 82 -19.27 -5.11 -4.37
C ARG A 82 -18.38 -5.29 -3.14
N VAL A 83 -18.06 -4.19 -2.46
CA VAL A 83 -17.53 -4.29 -1.10
C VAL A 83 -18.69 -4.26 -0.12
N ASP A 84 -18.87 -5.37 0.60
CA ASP A 84 -19.92 -5.54 1.59
C ASP A 84 -19.49 -4.94 2.94
N ASP A 85 -18.22 -5.08 3.31
CA ASP A 85 -17.67 -4.52 4.55
C ASP A 85 -16.14 -4.40 4.48
N TRP A 86 -15.58 -3.53 5.33
CA TRP A 86 -14.15 -3.47 5.62
C TRP A 86 -13.91 -3.63 7.11
N LYS A 87 -12.96 -4.48 7.48
CA LYS A 87 -12.56 -4.64 8.89
C LYS A 87 -11.06 -4.48 9.06
N LEU A 88 -10.68 -3.62 10.00
CA LEU A 88 -9.31 -3.45 10.43
C LEU A 88 -9.11 -4.18 11.76
N ASN A 89 -8.13 -5.09 11.80
CA ASN A 89 -7.63 -5.67 13.03
C ASN A 89 -6.22 -5.13 13.28
N SER A 90 -6.11 -4.17 14.20
CA SER A 90 -4.83 -3.52 14.52
C SER A 90 -3.82 -4.46 15.16
N GLU A 91 -4.25 -5.39 15.99
CA GLU A 91 -3.37 -6.35 16.70
C GLU A 91 -2.70 -7.32 15.73
N LYS A 92 -3.42 -7.78 14.71
CA LYS A 92 -2.92 -8.69 13.67
C LYS A 92 -2.37 -7.97 12.45
N ASN A 93 -2.37 -6.64 12.47
CA ASN A 93 -2.01 -5.80 11.34
C ASN A 93 -2.69 -6.23 10.02
N LEU A 94 -3.98 -6.56 10.11
CA LEU A 94 -4.76 -7.20 9.06
C LEU A 94 -5.93 -6.32 8.64
N PHE A 95 -6.10 -6.12 7.34
CA PHE A 95 -7.22 -5.46 6.71
C PHE A 95 -8.02 -6.46 5.88
N GLN A 96 -9.29 -6.66 6.23
CA GLN A 96 -10.17 -7.63 5.57
C GLN A 96 -11.19 -6.94 4.69
N ILE A 97 -11.29 -7.41 3.44
CA ILE A 97 -12.26 -6.95 2.44
C ILE A 97 -13.33 -8.04 2.30
N PHE A 98 -14.54 -7.76 2.80
CA PHE A 98 -15.70 -8.62 2.58
C PHE A 98 -16.37 -8.20 1.28
N SER A 99 -16.60 -9.16 0.39
CA SER A 99 -17.09 -8.84 -0.96
C SER A 99 -18.24 -9.72 -1.42
N GLY A 100 -19.05 -9.15 -2.30
CA GLY A 100 -20.18 -9.79 -2.96
C GLY A 100 -20.26 -9.35 -4.42
N ARG A 101 -21.45 -9.40 -5.01
CA ARG A 101 -21.70 -9.03 -6.40
C ARG A 101 -22.73 -7.91 -6.51
N THR A 102 -22.52 -7.03 -7.47
CA THR A 102 -23.48 -6.03 -7.91
C THR A 102 -23.40 -5.88 -9.42
N THR A 103 -24.21 -5.00 -10.01
CA THR A 103 -24.15 -4.70 -11.44
C THR A 103 -23.90 -3.22 -11.68
N TYR A 104 -23.49 -2.90 -12.91
CA TYR A 104 -23.25 -1.54 -13.32
C TYR A 104 -24.54 -0.72 -13.28
N TYR A 105 -25.65 -1.29 -13.74
CA TYR A 105 -26.97 -0.64 -13.70
C TYR A 105 -27.38 -0.25 -12.27
N LYS A 106 -27.19 -1.15 -11.30
CA LYS A 106 -27.46 -0.86 -9.88
C LYS A 106 -26.61 0.32 -9.38
N SER A 107 -25.40 0.49 -9.89
CA SER A 107 -24.52 1.60 -9.55
C SER A 107 -24.93 2.91 -10.20
N LEU A 108 -25.49 2.87 -11.41
CA LEU A 108 -26.00 4.05 -12.11
C LEU A 108 -27.17 4.71 -11.37
N VAL A 109 -28.08 3.89 -10.86
CA VAL A 109 -29.27 4.38 -10.13
C VAL A 109 -29.04 4.60 -8.63
N THR A 110 -27.81 4.35 -8.14
CA THR A 110 -27.42 4.61 -6.74
C THR A 110 -26.20 5.53 -6.67
N ASN A 111 -24.98 4.98 -6.59
CA ASN A 111 -23.73 5.72 -6.42
C ASN A 111 -23.52 6.84 -7.46
N ARG A 112 -24.02 6.69 -8.69
CA ARG A 112 -23.84 7.71 -9.74
C ARG A 112 -25.01 8.65 -9.94
N ALA A 113 -26.07 8.49 -9.16
CA ALA A 113 -27.24 9.37 -9.19
C ALA A 113 -27.46 10.09 -7.86
N MET A 114 -26.43 10.15 -7.00
CA MET A 114 -26.54 10.69 -5.64
C MET A 114 -27.25 12.04 -5.58
N ASP A 115 -26.93 12.95 -6.49
CA ASP A 115 -27.48 14.30 -6.47
C ASP A 115 -28.63 14.50 -7.47
N TYR A 116 -29.02 13.43 -8.18
CA TYR A 116 -30.23 13.44 -9.00
C TYR A 116 -31.46 13.66 -8.13
N VAL A 117 -32.21 14.73 -8.42
CA VAL A 117 -33.46 15.07 -7.75
C VAL A 117 -34.61 14.36 -8.46
N LEU A 118 -35.28 13.46 -7.74
CA LEU A 118 -36.46 12.76 -8.23
C LEU A 118 -37.65 13.70 -8.40
N SER A 119 -38.65 13.22 -9.14
CA SER A 119 -39.97 13.84 -9.36
C SER A 119 -40.70 14.24 -8.07
N ASN A 120 -40.40 13.58 -6.95
CA ASN A 120 -40.94 13.90 -5.62
C ASN A 120 -40.16 15.01 -4.87
N GLY A 121 -39.08 15.55 -5.47
CA GLY A 121 -38.24 16.60 -4.92
C GLY A 121 -37.11 16.15 -3.98
N ALA A 122 -36.97 14.85 -3.70
CA ALA A 122 -35.86 14.32 -2.92
C ALA A 122 -34.70 13.85 -3.82
N SER A 123 -33.46 14.12 -3.42
CA SER A 123 -32.29 13.52 -4.08
C SER A 123 -31.98 12.13 -3.56
N VAL A 124 -31.32 11.30 -4.38
CA VAL A 124 -30.87 9.96 -3.98
C VAL A 124 -29.99 10.01 -2.73
N ARG A 125 -29.12 11.01 -2.60
CA ARG A 125 -28.27 11.25 -1.44
C ARG A 125 -29.10 11.50 -0.20
N LYS A 126 -30.10 12.37 -0.28
CA LYS A 126 -30.98 12.65 0.85
C LYS A 126 -31.74 11.39 1.31
N MET A 127 -32.10 10.51 0.38
CA MET A 127 -32.83 9.28 0.69
C MET A 127 -31.93 8.15 1.24
N LEU A 128 -30.73 7.98 0.69
CA LEU A 128 -29.88 6.81 0.98
C LEU A 128 -28.68 7.11 1.88
N GLU A 129 -28.16 8.33 1.88
CA GLU A 129 -26.87 8.68 2.50
C GLU A 129 -26.83 10.17 2.91
N GLY A 130 -27.82 10.62 3.69
CA GLY A 130 -28.06 12.05 3.96
C GLY A 130 -27.12 12.73 4.99
N GLY A 131 -26.10 12.03 5.50
CA GLY A 131 -25.23 12.53 6.57
C GLY A 131 -25.89 12.50 7.97
N PRO A 132 -25.30 13.14 9.00
CA PRO A 132 -24.06 13.93 8.98
C PRO A 132 -22.77 13.12 9.09
N VAL A 133 -22.88 11.80 9.19
CA VAL A 133 -21.78 10.84 9.12
C VAL A 133 -22.18 9.80 8.08
N ILE A 134 -21.23 9.30 7.30
CA ILE A 134 -21.54 8.27 6.31
C ILE A 134 -21.86 6.94 7.01
N HIS A 135 -22.78 6.15 6.45
CA HIS A 135 -22.96 4.77 6.89
C HIS A 135 -21.70 3.92 6.63
N SER A 136 -21.48 2.95 7.53
CA SER A 136 -20.50 1.88 7.29
C SER A 136 -20.85 1.12 6.00
N LEU A 137 -19.87 0.47 5.37
CA LEU A 137 -20.12 -0.32 4.15
C LEU A 137 -21.19 -1.41 4.39
N LYS A 138 -21.12 -2.07 5.54
CA LYS A 138 -22.11 -3.06 5.97
C LYS A 138 -23.53 -2.51 6.09
N GLY A 139 -23.67 -1.27 6.56
CA GLY A 139 -24.96 -0.59 6.69
C GLY A 139 -25.40 0.20 5.46
N SER A 140 -24.56 0.30 4.44
CA SER A 140 -24.82 1.15 3.27
C SER A 140 -25.85 0.51 2.34
N SER A 141 -26.83 1.31 1.95
CA SER A 141 -27.86 0.92 0.97
C SER A 141 -27.41 1.06 -0.48
N LEU A 142 -26.14 1.36 -0.74
CA LEU A 142 -25.59 1.64 -2.07
C LEU A 142 -24.95 0.39 -2.70
N SER A 143 -24.86 0.42 -4.04
CA SER A 143 -24.27 -0.65 -4.85
C SER A 143 -22.80 -0.89 -4.51
N ASN A 144 -22.03 0.18 -4.24
CA ASN A 144 -20.67 0.14 -3.70
C ASN A 144 -19.73 -0.84 -4.41
N HIS A 145 -19.74 -0.80 -5.75
CA HIS A 145 -18.75 -1.57 -6.49
C HIS A 145 -17.34 -1.04 -6.20
N LEU A 146 -16.39 -1.96 -6.08
CA LEU A 146 -14.99 -1.66 -5.77
C LEU A 146 -14.35 -0.93 -6.95
N GLY A 147 -13.80 0.25 -6.67
CA GLY A 147 -12.88 0.94 -7.57
C GLY A 147 -11.45 0.95 -7.03
N PHE A 148 -10.55 1.41 -7.88
CA PHE A 148 -9.19 1.71 -7.47
C PHE A 148 -8.63 2.89 -8.27
N ASN A 149 -7.69 3.59 -7.63
CA ASN A 149 -6.89 4.62 -8.25
C ASN A 149 -5.43 4.29 -7.99
N GLY A 150 -4.52 4.73 -8.83
CA GLY A 150 -3.12 4.51 -8.57
C GLY A 150 -2.16 5.30 -9.40
N PHE A 151 -0.90 5.14 -8.99
CA PHE A 151 0.23 5.86 -9.54
C PHE A 151 1.29 4.88 -10.03
N ILE A 152 1.81 5.17 -11.21
CA ILE A 152 2.89 4.40 -11.81
C ILE A 152 4.09 5.33 -11.87
N GLU A 153 5.17 4.91 -11.23
CA GLU A 153 6.45 5.60 -11.27
C GLU A 153 7.38 4.97 -12.30
N THR A 154 7.96 5.81 -13.15
CA THR A 154 8.92 5.41 -14.18
C THR A 154 10.33 5.29 -13.64
N SER A 155 11.22 4.65 -14.40
CA SER A 155 12.64 4.49 -14.03
C SER A 155 13.43 5.81 -13.98
N ASP A 156 12.91 6.87 -14.60
CA ASP A 156 13.40 8.25 -14.48
C ASP A 156 12.65 9.07 -13.41
N GLU A 157 11.96 8.38 -12.48
CA GLU A 157 11.36 8.91 -11.25
C GLU A 157 10.28 9.97 -11.50
N LYS A 158 9.40 9.70 -12.45
CA LYS A 158 8.26 10.55 -12.77
C LYS A 158 6.95 9.81 -12.61
N PHE A 159 5.94 10.58 -12.23
CA PHE A 159 4.55 10.16 -12.15
C PHE A 159 3.76 10.74 -13.33
N MET A 160 2.93 9.92 -13.96
CA MET A 160 2.03 10.38 -15.00
C MET A 160 0.65 10.74 -14.45
N PHE A 161 0.12 11.83 -14.97
CA PHE A 161 -1.26 12.28 -14.81
C PHE A 161 -1.93 12.25 -16.19
N VAL A 162 -3.11 11.62 -16.25
CA VAL A 162 -3.82 11.38 -17.50
C VAL A 162 -4.92 12.42 -17.66
N PHE A 163 -4.90 13.18 -18.75
CA PHE A 163 -5.98 14.12 -19.06
C PHE A 163 -7.21 13.39 -19.59
N ARG A 164 -8.37 13.59 -18.96
CA ARG A 164 -9.63 12.94 -19.33
C ARG A 164 -10.29 13.66 -20.50
N LYS A 165 -10.58 12.92 -21.58
CA LYS A 165 -11.16 13.46 -22.82
C LYS A 165 -12.57 14.02 -22.61
N LYS A 166 -13.04 14.82 -23.57
CA LYS A 166 -14.45 15.25 -23.63
C LYS A 166 -15.39 14.05 -23.81
N GLY A 167 -16.51 14.01 -23.08
CA GLY A 167 -17.52 12.94 -23.13
C GLY A 167 -17.40 11.80 -22.11
N VAL A 168 -16.44 11.85 -21.18
CA VAL A 168 -16.40 10.90 -20.04
C VAL A 168 -17.48 11.24 -19.00
N SER A 169 -18.02 10.22 -18.33
CA SER A 169 -19.15 10.40 -17.40
C SER A 169 -18.82 11.19 -16.11
N ILE A 170 -17.56 11.24 -15.71
CA ILE A 170 -17.09 11.94 -14.50
C ILE A 170 -15.70 12.56 -14.79
N GLY A 171 -15.49 13.81 -14.35
CA GLY A 171 -14.19 14.49 -14.42
C GLY A 171 -13.77 14.92 -15.83
N GLU A 172 -14.72 15.20 -16.71
CA GLU A 172 -14.44 15.69 -18.06
C GLU A 172 -13.57 16.96 -18.02
N GLY A 173 -12.48 16.98 -18.82
CA GLY A 173 -11.59 18.15 -18.90
C GLY A 173 -10.67 18.33 -17.69
N THR A 174 -10.51 17.29 -16.87
CA THR A 174 -9.60 17.28 -15.70
C THR A 174 -8.51 16.23 -15.86
N TYR A 175 -7.43 16.36 -15.10
CA TYR A 175 -6.42 15.33 -14.93
C TYR A 175 -6.84 14.33 -13.85
N SER A 176 -6.57 13.05 -14.11
CA SER A 176 -6.67 11.97 -13.13
C SER A 176 -5.28 11.46 -12.72
N ASN A 177 -5.28 10.56 -11.74
CA ASN A 177 -4.12 9.73 -11.43
C ASN A 177 -3.73 8.87 -12.65
N SER A 178 -2.62 8.11 -12.54
CA SER A 178 -2.13 7.28 -13.64
C SER A 178 -3.17 6.26 -14.10
N VAL A 179 -3.89 5.64 -13.15
CA VAL A 179 -5.05 4.77 -13.42
C VAL A 179 -6.18 5.14 -12.46
N ALA A 180 -7.41 5.19 -12.97
CA ALA A 180 -8.60 5.52 -12.18
C ALA A 180 -9.82 4.76 -12.71
N ALA A 181 -10.10 3.59 -12.11
CA ALA A 181 -11.01 2.62 -12.70
C ALA A 181 -11.89 1.89 -11.68
N SER A 182 -12.92 1.22 -12.20
CA SER A 182 -13.69 0.21 -11.47
C SER A 182 -13.09 -1.17 -11.72
N LEU A 183 -13.05 -2.03 -10.70
CA LEU A 183 -12.50 -3.37 -10.84
C LEU A 183 -13.35 -4.25 -11.78
N LYS A 184 -12.75 -4.64 -12.91
CA LYS A 184 -13.40 -5.50 -13.92
C LYS A 184 -13.36 -6.96 -13.49
N THR A 185 -14.54 -7.56 -13.32
CA THR A 185 -14.68 -8.98 -12.92
C THR A 185 -14.03 -9.95 -13.88
N LYS A 186 -13.97 -9.64 -15.19
CA LYS A 186 -13.29 -10.47 -16.20
C LYS A 186 -11.81 -10.75 -15.90
N TYR A 187 -11.15 -9.87 -15.14
CA TYR A 187 -9.75 -10.03 -14.75
C TYR A 187 -9.60 -10.46 -13.28
N ALA A 188 -10.57 -10.12 -12.44
CA ALA A 188 -10.48 -10.29 -11.00
C ALA A 188 -11.04 -11.62 -10.48
N LEU A 189 -11.89 -12.31 -11.24
CA LEU A 189 -12.47 -13.58 -10.84
C LEU A 189 -11.64 -14.75 -11.35
N ASN A 190 -11.41 -15.74 -10.49
CA ASN A 190 -10.82 -17.01 -10.89
C ASN A 190 -11.86 -17.89 -11.63
N PRO A 191 -11.47 -19.06 -12.18
CA PRO A 191 -12.41 -19.96 -12.86
C PRO A 191 -13.58 -20.45 -11.99
N SER A 192 -13.43 -20.44 -10.66
CA SER A 192 -14.49 -20.74 -9.69
C SER A 192 -15.36 -19.53 -9.34
N SER A 193 -15.24 -18.42 -10.09
CA SER A 193 -15.95 -17.15 -9.86
C SER A 193 -15.67 -16.50 -8.50
N GLN A 194 -14.56 -16.85 -7.85
CA GLN A 194 -14.14 -16.25 -6.59
C GLN A 194 -13.22 -15.06 -6.82
N PHE A 195 -13.43 -14.01 -6.04
CA PHE A 195 -12.53 -12.86 -5.95
C PHE A 195 -11.45 -13.13 -4.91
N THR A 196 -10.18 -12.92 -5.28
CA THR A 196 -9.01 -13.23 -4.44
C THR A 196 -8.00 -12.08 -4.51
N MET A 197 -6.99 -12.10 -3.63
CA MET A 197 -5.90 -11.10 -3.69
C MET A 197 -5.15 -11.14 -5.02
N ALA A 198 -4.87 -12.34 -5.56
CA ALA A 198 -4.27 -12.49 -6.88
C ALA A 198 -5.19 -11.96 -8.00
N GLY A 199 -6.51 -12.13 -7.86
CA GLY A 199 -7.49 -11.56 -8.77
C GLY A 199 -7.52 -10.04 -8.72
N LEU A 200 -7.48 -9.43 -7.53
CA LEU A 200 -7.37 -7.98 -7.37
C LEU A 200 -6.12 -7.43 -8.06
N GLU A 201 -4.96 -8.04 -7.79
CA GLU A 201 -3.69 -7.64 -8.38
C GLU A 201 -3.72 -7.76 -9.91
N ASN A 202 -4.18 -8.90 -10.45
CA ASN A 202 -4.32 -9.07 -11.89
C ASN A 202 -5.30 -8.05 -12.49
N GLY A 203 -6.41 -7.74 -11.81
CA GLY A 203 -7.35 -6.71 -12.23
C GLY A 203 -6.71 -5.33 -12.37
N ILE A 204 -5.85 -4.95 -11.44
CA ILE A 204 -5.09 -3.68 -11.49
C ILE A 204 -4.06 -3.71 -12.62
N ILE A 205 -3.27 -4.78 -12.74
CA ILE A 205 -2.25 -4.95 -13.80
C ILE A 205 -2.88 -4.86 -15.19
N ARG A 206 -4.01 -5.53 -15.39
CA ARG A 206 -4.73 -5.48 -16.68
C ARG A 206 -5.33 -4.11 -16.95
N GLU A 207 -5.69 -3.35 -15.93
CA GLU A 207 -6.13 -1.96 -16.14
C GLU A 207 -4.96 -1.03 -16.50
N ILE A 208 -3.77 -1.25 -15.93
CA ILE A 208 -2.54 -0.54 -16.33
C ILE A 208 -2.26 -0.80 -17.83
N GLU A 209 -2.37 -2.05 -18.27
CA GLU A 209 -2.22 -2.42 -19.69
C GLU A 209 -3.36 -1.81 -20.55
N ASP A 210 -4.61 -1.99 -20.14
CA ASP A 210 -5.84 -1.56 -20.84
C ASP A 210 -6.02 -0.03 -20.88
N GLU A 211 -5.45 0.74 -19.96
CA GLU A 211 -5.49 2.22 -19.95
C GLU A 211 -4.20 2.84 -20.48
N LEU A 212 -3.03 2.35 -20.05
CA LEU A 212 -1.74 3.00 -20.34
C LEU A 212 -0.93 2.31 -21.43
N GLY A 213 -1.19 1.04 -21.72
CA GLY A 213 -0.41 0.25 -22.69
C GLY A 213 0.94 -0.21 -22.14
N ILE A 214 1.17 -0.05 -20.83
CA ILE A 214 2.39 -0.50 -20.16
C ILE A 214 2.35 -2.03 -20.05
N PRO A 215 3.34 -2.76 -20.59
CA PRO A 215 3.34 -4.22 -20.54
C PRO A 215 3.56 -4.74 -19.10
N PRO A 216 2.80 -5.74 -18.63
CA PRO A 216 2.90 -6.27 -17.27
C PRO A 216 4.31 -6.70 -16.85
N GLU A 217 5.11 -7.22 -17.77
CA GLU A 217 6.48 -7.69 -17.53
C GLU A 217 7.48 -6.56 -17.21
N THR A 218 7.12 -5.32 -17.51
CA THR A 218 7.94 -4.14 -17.18
C THR A 218 7.70 -3.66 -15.76
N LEU A 219 6.62 -4.11 -15.11
CA LEU A 219 6.29 -3.73 -13.74
C LEU A 219 7.26 -4.39 -12.76
N LEU A 220 7.87 -3.57 -11.91
CA LEU A 220 8.90 -4.00 -10.99
C LEU A 220 8.28 -4.55 -9.70
N ARG A 221 8.85 -5.66 -9.22
CA ARG A 221 8.50 -6.22 -7.92
C ARG A 221 9.27 -5.50 -6.83
N ASP A 222 8.55 -4.99 -5.84
CA ASP A 222 9.13 -4.57 -4.58
C ASP A 222 9.29 -5.81 -3.70
N LYS A 223 10.55 -6.15 -3.33
CA LYS A 223 10.86 -7.32 -2.50
C LYS A 223 10.20 -7.25 -1.11
N ASN A 224 9.81 -6.04 -0.68
CA ASN A 224 9.21 -5.76 0.61
C ASN A 224 7.69 -5.56 0.52
N ASN A 225 7.09 -5.87 -0.63
CA ASN A 225 5.65 -5.78 -0.83
C ASN A 225 4.94 -6.99 -0.22
N ILE A 226 3.83 -6.72 0.47
CA ILE A 226 2.96 -7.73 1.09
C ILE A 226 2.26 -8.56 0.01
N LEU A 227 2.01 -7.94 -1.15
CA LEU A 227 1.69 -8.65 -2.37
C LEU A 227 3.00 -9.09 -3.02
N SER A 228 3.12 -10.39 -3.32
CA SER A 228 4.31 -10.96 -3.97
C SER A 228 4.52 -10.50 -5.42
N GLY A 229 3.60 -9.69 -5.95
CA GLY A 229 3.66 -9.07 -7.26
C GLY A 229 3.96 -7.57 -7.22
N PRO A 230 3.87 -6.90 -8.38
CA PRO A 230 4.37 -5.54 -8.56
C PRO A 230 3.44 -4.44 -8.02
N ILE A 231 2.25 -4.77 -7.52
CA ILE A 231 1.27 -3.78 -7.07
C ILE A 231 1.33 -3.60 -5.56
N LYS A 232 1.60 -2.39 -5.09
CA LYS A 232 1.58 -2.04 -3.67
C LYS A 232 0.30 -1.29 -3.32
N LEU A 233 -0.52 -1.84 -2.42
CA LEU A 233 -1.69 -1.13 -1.90
C LEU A 233 -1.23 -0.10 -0.87
N ILE A 234 -1.60 1.17 -1.07
CA ILE A 234 -1.23 2.27 -0.18
C ILE A 234 -2.35 2.55 0.83
N ALA A 235 -3.60 2.63 0.38
CA ALA A 235 -4.72 3.04 1.25
C ALA A 235 -6.08 2.49 0.80
N ALA A 236 -7.01 2.42 1.73
CA ALA A 236 -8.44 2.25 1.48
C ALA A 236 -9.19 3.54 1.87
N TYR A 237 -10.11 3.99 1.02
CA TYR A 237 -10.86 5.23 1.25
C TYR A 237 -12.28 5.17 0.66
N ARG A 238 -13.14 6.12 1.06
CA ARG A 238 -14.51 6.28 0.54
C ARG A 238 -14.62 7.61 -0.19
N ASP A 239 -15.10 7.59 -1.44
CA ASP A 239 -15.33 8.80 -2.27
C ASP A 239 -16.77 9.32 -2.09
N LEU A 240 -16.95 10.45 -1.41
CA LEU A 240 -18.28 11.00 -1.10
C LEU A 240 -19.02 11.55 -2.30
N LEU A 241 -18.32 11.87 -3.40
CA LEU A 241 -18.98 12.27 -4.64
C LEU A 241 -19.96 11.18 -5.06
N GLU A 242 -19.49 9.93 -5.12
CA GLU A 242 -20.28 8.73 -5.43
C GLU A 242 -20.92 8.09 -4.18
N GLY A 243 -21.25 8.87 -3.14
CA GLY A 243 -21.95 8.40 -1.93
C GLY A 243 -21.09 7.57 -0.97
N GLY A 244 -19.78 7.80 -1.00
CA GLY A 244 -18.79 6.99 -0.32
C GLY A 244 -18.61 5.64 -1.01
N LYS A 245 -18.43 5.63 -2.33
CA LYS A 245 -18.05 4.39 -3.01
C LYS A 245 -16.66 3.95 -2.50
N PRO A 246 -16.45 2.65 -2.20
CA PRO A 246 -15.18 2.13 -1.72
C PRO A 246 -14.11 2.14 -2.82
N GLN A 247 -12.94 2.66 -2.50
CA GLN A 247 -11.80 2.80 -3.39
C GLN A 247 -10.52 2.29 -2.71
N LEU A 248 -9.66 1.64 -3.48
CA LEU A 248 -8.27 1.36 -3.08
C LEU A 248 -7.31 2.31 -3.79
N LEU A 249 -6.26 2.74 -3.10
CA LEU A 249 -5.14 3.44 -3.70
C LEU A 249 -3.96 2.48 -3.85
N PHE A 250 -3.37 2.40 -5.04
CA PHE A 250 -2.18 1.59 -5.29
C PHE A 250 -1.02 2.42 -5.84
N TYR A 251 0.18 1.86 -5.73
CA TYR A 251 1.41 2.33 -6.35
C TYR A 251 2.15 1.17 -6.99
N ALA A 252 2.76 1.44 -8.15
CA ALA A 252 3.58 0.49 -8.87
C ALA A 252 4.76 1.22 -9.53
N MET A 253 5.83 0.47 -9.80
CA MET A 253 7.01 0.96 -10.52
C MET A 253 7.16 0.22 -11.84
N THR A 254 7.71 0.87 -12.86
CA THR A 254 8.06 0.23 -14.13
C THR A 254 9.54 0.45 -14.45
N SER A 255 10.15 -0.51 -15.15
CA SER A 255 11.50 -0.36 -15.72
C SER A 255 11.56 0.66 -16.86
N MET A 256 10.41 1.03 -17.43
CA MET A 256 10.30 2.00 -18.52
C MET A 256 10.50 3.43 -18.02
N ASP A 257 11.19 4.26 -18.81
CA ASP A 257 11.25 5.71 -18.59
C ASP A 257 9.98 6.42 -19.09
N SER A 258 9.81 7.69 -18.70
CA SER A 258 8.65 8.51 -19.11
C SER A 258 8.47 8.65 -20.62
N LYS A 259 9.55 8.60 -21.40
CA LYS A 259 9.50 8.68 -22.87
C LYS A 259 8.96 7.38 -23.45
N GLN A 260 9.48 6.24 -23.02
CA GLN A 260 9.03 4.91 -23.43
C GLN A 260 7.55 4.69 -23.08
N VAL A 261 7.12 5.10 -21.88
CA VAL A 261 5.70 5.04 -21.50
C VAL A 261 4.84 5.91 -22.41
N THR A 262 5.30 7.13 -22.71
CA THR A 262 4.60 8.03 -23.63
C THR A 262 4.47 7.42 -25.04
N GLU A 263 5.51 6.74 -25.52
CA GLU A 263 5.49 6.05 -26.82
C GLU A 263 4.45 4.92 -26.87
N VAL A 264 4.39 4.04 -25.86
CA VAL A 264 3.40 2.95 -25.84
C VAL A 264 1.97 3.47 -25.66
N PHE A 265 1.77 4.50 -24.84
CA PHE A 265 0.46 5.15 -24.66
C PHE A 265 -0.04 5.76 -25.98
N ASN A 266 0.83 6.49 -26.68
CA ASN A 266 0.48 7.11 -27.96
C ASN A 266 0.25 6.08 -29.06
N ALA A 267 1.10 5.04 -29.16
CA ALA A 267 0.94 3.97 -30.14
C ALA A 267 -0.42 3.28 -30.00
N LYS A 268 -0.83 3.00 -28.77
CA LYS A 268 -2.14 2.43 -28.45
C LYS A 268 -3.28 3.37 -28.81
N ASN A 269 -3.21 4.64 -28.42
CA ASN A 269 -4.25 5.62 -28.77
C ASN A 269 -4.38 5.80 -30.29
N ASN A 270 -3.27 5.79 -31.03
CA ASN A 270 -3.29 5.87 -32.49
C ASN A 270 -3.87 4.60 -33.14
N HIS A 271 -3.57 3.42 -32.61
CA HIS A 271 -4.15 2.16 -33.09
C HIS A 271 -5.68 2.15 -32.92
N LEU A 272 -6.20 2.68 -31.82
CA LEU A 272 -7.63 2.83 -31.60
C LEU A 272 -8.28 3.81 -32.60
N LEU A 273 -7.64 4.97 -32.84
CA LEU A 273 -8.12 5.95 -33.84
C LEU A 273 -8.15 5.38 -35.27
N ASN A 274 -7.16 4.58 -35.66
CA ASN A 274 -7.11 3.99 -36.99
C ASN A 274 -8.17 2.88 -37.18
N ASN A 275 -8.45 2.08 -36.15
CA ASN A 275 -9.50 1.05 -36.21
C ASN A 275 -10.93 1.61 -36.22
N GLU A 276 -11.12 2.84 -35.72
CA GLU A 276 -12.39 3.56 -35.88
C GLU A 276 -12.67 3.95 -37.34
N SER A 277 -11.63 4.14 -38.18
CA SER A 277 -11.81 4.48 -39.61
C SER A 277 -12.09 3.28 -40.52
N ASP A 278 -11.72 2.06 -40.12
CA ASP A 278 -11.80 0.85 -40.97
C ASP A 278 -13.01 -0.05 -40.68
N SER A 279 -13.77 0.18 -39.60
CA SER A 279 -14.88 -0.68 -39.16
C SER A 279 -16.26 -0.24 -39.69
N VAL A 280 -16.49 -0.37 -41.00
CA VAL A 280 -17.84 -0.27 -41.62
C VAL A 280 -18.64 -1.59 -41.54
N THR A 281 -18.06 -2.70 -41.08
CA THR A 281 -18.79 -3.98 -40.98
C THR A 281 -18.29 -4.86 -39.83
N GLY A 282 -19.15 -5.08 -38.81
CA GLY A 282 -18.97 -6.07 -37.74
C GLY A 282 -18.54 -5.46 -36.40
N LYS A 283 -19.51 -5.22 -35.51
CA LYS A 283 -19.31 -4.62 -34.18
C LYS A 283 -18.74 -5.63 -33.18
N GLU A 284 -17.42 -5.77 -33.11
CA GLU A 284 -16.71 -6.26 -31.93
C GLU A 284 -16.20 -5.07 -31.08
N GLN A 285 -16.07 -5.29 -29.76
CA GLN A 285 -15.81 -4.31 -28.70
C GLN A 285 -14.77 -3.23 -29.07
N VAL A 286 -15.19 -1.97 -29.13
CA VAL A 286 -14.28 -0.83 -29.20
C VAL A 286 -13.88 -0.44 -27.79
N MET A 287 -12.63 -0.71 -27.39
CA MET A 287 -12.04 -0.18 -26.16
C MET A 287 -11.73 1.31 -26.36
N SER A 288 -12.51 2.22 -25.77
CA SER A 288 -12.15 3.64 -25.71
C SER A 288 -11.17 3.88 -24.57
N THR A 289 -10.05 4.56 -24.82
CA THR A 289 -9.16 5.03 -23.75
C THR A 289 -9.71 6.30 -23.09
N ASP A 290 -9.69 6.32 -21.76
CA ASP A 290 -10.23 7.41 -20.93
C ASP A 290 -9.47 8.74 -21.10
N GLY A 291 -8.20 8.71 -21.57
CA GLY A 291 -7.36 9.90 -21.74
C GLY A 291 -6.64 10.02 -23.08
N ASN A 292 -6.24 11.24 -23.45
CA ASN A 292 -5.52 11.55 -24.70
C ASN A 292 -4.13 12.17 -24.48
N HIS A 293 -3.85 12.73 -23.31
CA HIS A 293 -2.59 13.42 -23.03
C HIS A 293 -2.03 13.01 -21.67
N LEU A 294 -0.71 12.87 -21.59
CA LEU A 294 0.03 12.62 -20.37
C LEU A 294 0.71 13.91 -19.90
N PHE A 295 0.66 14.16 -18.61
CA PHE A 295 1.47 15.17 -17.94
C PHE A 295 2.38 14.48 -16.93
N TRP A 296 3.66 14.82 -16.93
CA TRP A 296 4.68 14.18 -16.12
C TRP A 296 5.14 15.12 -15.00
N VAL A 297 5.20 14.61 -13.77
CA VAL A 297 5.71 15.32 -12.59
C VAL A 297 6.83 14.48 -11.99
N SER A 298 7.99 15.06 -11.68
CA SER A 298 9.06 14.33 -11.00
C SER A 298 8.68 13.98 -9.56
N ARG A 299 9.28 12.92 -9.01
CA ARG A 299 9.09 12.53 -7.61
C ARG A 299 9.39 13.68 -6.65
N ASP A 300 10.48 14.40 -6.87
CA ASP A 300 10.91 15.51 -6.01
C ASP A 300 9.93 16.70 -6.07
N GLU A 301 9.47 17.07 -7.27
CA GLU A 301 8.41 18.07 -7.45
C GLU A 301 7.10 17.62 -6.81
N LEU A 302 6.77 16.33 -6.89
CA LEU A 302 5.57 15.80 -6.26
C LEU A 302 5.65 15.88 -4.74
N ILE A 303 6.78 15.54 -4.13
CA ILE A 303 6.98 15.56 -2.66
C ILE A 303 7.00 17.00 -2.12
N SER A 304 7.64 17.91 -2.85
CA SER A 304 7.80 19.33 -2.49
C SER A 304 6.62 20.22 -2.90
N GLY A 305 5.81 19.77 -3.86
CA GLY A 305 4.75 20.55 -4.49
C GLY A 305 3.57 20.86 -3.57
N LEU A 306 3.07 22.10 -3.68
CA LEU A 306 1.83 22.53 -3.04
C LEU A 306 0.63 22.02 -3.82
N LEU A 307 -0.33 21.44 -3.10
CA LEU A 307 -1.61 20.98 -3.66
C LEU A 307 -2.75 21.93 -3.26
N SER A 308 -3.73 22.12 -4.15
CA SER A 308 -5.02 22.76 -3.88
C SER A 308 -6.13 21.73 -3.94
N SER A 309 -7.31 22.08 -3.42
CA SER A 309 -8.48 21.20 -3.48
C SER A 309 -8.88 20.76 -4.89
N GLY A 310 -8.41 21.48 -5.92
CA GLY A 310 -8.62 21.19 -7.33
C GLY A 310 -7.39 20.71 -8.09
N GLY A 311 -6.29 20.32 -7.42
CA GLY A 311 -5.11 19.71 -8.04
C GLY A 311 -3.77 20.35 -7.71
N ILE A 312 -2.73 20.07 -8.51
CA ILE A 312 -1.34 20.48 -8.23
C ILE A 312 -1.11 21.96 -8.60
N ILE A 313 -0.85 22.82 -7.61
CA ILE A 313 -0.79 24.28 -7.79
C ILE A 313 0.39 24.68 -8.68
N HIS A 314 1.55 24.03 -8.51
CA HIS A 314 2.75 24.38 -9.28
C HIS A 314 2.57 24.24 -10.81
N HIS A 315 1.60 23.43 -11.24
CA HIS A 315 1.37 23.11 -12.65
C HIS A 315 -0.05 23.46 -13.15
N GLU A 316 -0.88 24.11 -12.33
CA GLU A 316 -2.30 24.42 -12.65
C GLU A 316 -3.08 23.23 -13.23
N LEU A 317 -2.93 22.03 -12.65
CA LEU A 317 -3.65 20.84 -13.14
C LEU A 317 -5.04 20.76 -12.50
N PRO A 318 -6.15 20.99 -13.23
CA PRO A 318 -7.49 20.80 -12.67
C PRO A 318 -7.74 19.31 -12.46
N MET A 319 -8.11 18.91 -11.25
CA MET A 319 -8.35 17.53 -10.84
C MET A 319 -9.64 17.44 -10.03
N LEU A 320 -10.29 16.28 -10.09
CA LEU A 320 -11.36 15.97 -9.14
C LEU A 320 -10.81 15.92 -7.70
N PRO A 321 -11.63 16.20 -6.68
CA PRO A 321 -11.17 16.13 -5.30
C PRO A 321 -10.68 14.73 -4.89
N SER A 322 -11.27 13.66 -5.43
CA SER A 322 -10.83 12.29 -5.17
C SER A 322 -9.46 11.97 -5.76
N ALA A 323 -9.18 12.46 -6.97
CA ALA A 323 -7.86 12.35 -7.58
C ALA A 323 -6.82 13.17 -6.80
N SER A 324 -7.18 14.39 -6.36
CA SER A 324 -6.35 15.24 -5.49
C SER A 324 -6.06 14.60 -4.13
N ALA A 325 -7.05 13.91 -3.55
CA ALA A 325 -6.89 13.18 -2.29
C ALA A 325 -5.90 12.01 -2.46
N CYS A 326 -5.94 11.32 -3.59
CA CYS A 326 -4.96 10.29 -3.92
C CYS A 326 -3.54 10.86 -4.02
N VAL A 327 -3.35 12.05 -4.59
CA VAL A 327 -2.04 12.72 -4.61
C VAL A 327 -1.56 13.05 -3.20
N SER A 328 -2.43 13.59 -2.33
CA SER A 328 -2.10 13.85 -0.91
C SER A 328 -1.67 12.56 -0.20
N MET A 329 -2.38 11.46 -0.42
CA MET A 329 -2.03 10.17 0.18
C MET A 329 -0.72 9.61 -0.36
N LEU A 330 -0.46 9.74 -1.67
CA LEU A 330 0.82 9.35 -2.28
C LEU A 330 1.98 10.17 -1.71
N GLN A 331 1.83 11.50 -1.58
CA GLN A 331 2.86 12.36 -0.99
C GLN A 331 3.22 11.91 0.43
N GLN A 332 2.21 11.60 1.25
CA GLN A 332 2.44 11.09 2.60
C GLN A 332 3.16 9.75 2.58
N PHE A 333 2.73 8.82 1.72
CA PHE A 333 3.39 7.53 1.54
C PHE A 333 4.87 7.69 1.12
N LEU A 334 5.15 8.52 0.11
CA LEU A 334 6.51 8.77 -0.37
C LEU A 334 7.40 9.43 0.70
N LYS A 335 6.84 10.37 1.48
CA LYS A 335 7.57 11.00 2.61
C LYS A 335 7.92 10.00 3.71
N ILE A 336 7.01 9.07 4.02
CA ILE A 336 7.28 8.00 5.00
C ILE A 336 8.39 7.07 4.49
N THR A 337 8.44 6.78 3.19
CA THR A 337 9.54 5.98 2.61
C THR A 337 10.89 6.72 2.57
N MET A 338 10.94 8.01 2.91
CA MET A 338 12.18 8.78 3.08
C MET A 338 12.64 8.86 4.54
N ILE A 339 12.16 7.96 5.39
CA ILE A 339 12.54 7.86 6.80
C ILE A 339 12.96 6.41 7.07
N LEU A 340 14.06 6.20 7.80
CA LEU A 340 14.47 4.89 8.26
C LEU A 340 13.37 4.27 9.17
N PRO A 341 13.11 2.96 9.07
CA PRO A 341 12.19 2.29 9.99
C PRO A 341 12.56 2.54 11.45
N GLU A 342 11.57 2.72 12.32
CA GLU A 342 11.77 3.02 13.75
C GLU A 342 12.69 1.97 14.43
N GLU A 343 12.51 0.69 14.12
CA GLU A 343 13.37 -0.41 14.60
C GLU A 343 14.86 -0.27 14.19
N ILE A 344 15.16 0.34 13.04
CA ILE A 344 16.54 0.60 12.60
C ILE A 344 17.09 1.79 13.39
N VAL A 345 16.29 2.83 13.59
CA VAL A 345 16.66 4.00 14.39
C VAL A 345 16.93 3.59 15.84
N ASP A 346 16.08 2.75 16.43
CA ASP A 346 16.26 2.20 17.76
C ASP A 346 17.58 1.42 17.89
N ILE A 347 17.96 0.64 16.88
CA ILE A 347 19.25 -0.09 16.89
C ILE A 347 20.43 0.88 16.80
N LEU A 348 20.35 1.92 15.97
CA LEU A 348 21.37 2.95 15.89
C LEU A 348 21.56 3.62 17.27
N GLU A 349 20.47 4.08 17.88
CA GLU A 349 20.48 4.75 19.18
C GLU A 349 20.97 3.84 20.32
N ASN A 350 20.55 2.57 20.34
CA ASN A 350 21.00 1.58 21.33
C ASN A 350 22.50 1.24 21.20
N ASN A 351 23.08 1.41 20.01
CA ASN A 351 24.53 1.30 19.79
C ASN A 351 25.26 2.64 19.96
N GLY A 352 24.58 3.68 20.46
CA GLY A 352 25.15 4.98 20.77
C GLY A 352 25.36 5.88 19.55
N PHE A 353 24.76 5.57 18.41
CA PHE A 353 24.76 6.44 17.23
C PHE A 353 23.56 7.39 17.27
N SER A 354 23.80 8.65 16.94
CA SER A 354 22.77 9.63 16.63
C SER A 354 22.41 9.55 15.14
N CYS A 355 21.12 9.61 14.84
CA CYS A 355 20.58 9.64 13.50
C CYS A 355 19.29 10.46 13.52
N ASN A 356 19.08 11.33 12.54
CA ASN A 356 17.81 12.08 12.43
C ASN A 356 16.71 11.29 11.68
N GLY A 357 17.01 10.04 11.31
CA GLY A 357 16.14 9.11 10.58
C GLY A 357 15.88 9.48 9.13
N LYS A 358 16.31 10.65 8.64
CA LYS A 358 15.97 11.12 7.29
C LYS A 358 16.87 10.48 6.25
N ILE A 359 16.24 9.85 5.28
CA ILE A 359 16.90 9.34 4.08
C ILE A 359 17.03 10.51 3.10
N SER A 360 18.27 10.82 2.75
CA SER A 360 18.61 11.83 1.75
C SER A 360 18.96 11.15 0.43
N LYS A 361 18.99 11.93 -0.66
CA LYS A 361 19.29 11.43 -1.99
C LYS A 361 20.25 12.36 -2.71
N GLN A 362 21.25 11.78 -3.36
CA GLN A 362 22.18 12.51 -4.20
C GLN A 362 22.65 11.60 -5.34
N ASN A 363 22.66 12.12 -6.58
CA ASN A 363 23.08 11.42 -7.79
C ASN A 363 22.40 10.06 -8.04
N GLY A 364 21.15 9.89 -7.60
CA GLY A 364 20.39 8.65 -7.79
C GLY A 364 20.56 7.62 -6.67
N GLU A 365 21.47 7.84 -5.72
CA GLU A 365 21.68 6.96 -4.57
C GLU A 365 21.11 7.58 -3.29
N TYR A 366 20.62 6.72 -2.39
CA TYR A 366 20.11 7.14 -1.09
C TYR A 366 21.21 7.09 -0.05
N TYR A 367 21.17 8.00 0.91
CA TYR A 367 22.08 7.97 2.03
C TYR A 367 21.46 8.43 3.34
N VAL A 368 22.05 7.97 4.43
CA VAL A 368 21.77 8.45 5.79
C VAL A 368 23.09 8.81 6.44
N GLU A 369 23.11 9.95 7.12
CA GLU A 369 24.22 10.34 7.99
C GLU A 369 23.96 9.83 9.40
N ILE A 370 24.90 9.06 9.93
CA ILE A 370 24.92 8.61 11.32
C ILE A 370 26.14 9.21 12.01
N SER A 371 26.04 9.55 13.29
CA SER A 371 27.16 10.14 14.02
C SER A 371 27.27 9.59 15.44
N GLN A 372 28.46 9.69 16.03
CA GLN A 372 28.71 9.27 17.40
C GLN A 372 29.88 10.06 17.97
N GLY A 373 29.88 10.31 19.28
CA GLY A 373 31.05 10.87 19.97
C GLY A 373 32.04 9.79 20.35
N THR A 374 33.34 10.02 20.15
CA THR A 374 34.39 9.09 20.54
C THR A 374 34.85 9.33 21.99
N PRO A 375 35.46 8.32 22.65
CA PRO A 375 35.96 8.48 24.03
C PRO A 375 37.00 9.59 24.19
N LEU A 376 37.71 9.95 23.12
CA LEU A 376 38.72 10.99 23.11
C LEU A 376 38.17 12.38 22.76
N GLY A 377 36.86 12.50 22.60
CA GLY A 377 36.15 13.76 22.41
C GLY A 377 36.03 14.22 20.95
N GLU A 378 36.28 13.32 19.99
CA GLU A 378 36.00 13.57 18.57
C GLU A 378 34.51 13.31 18.30
N ASP A 379 33.85 14.21 17.57
CA ASP A 379 32.52 13.95 17.00
C ASP A 379 32.73 13.44 15.58
N TRP A 380 32.43 12.16 15.32
CA TRP A 380 32.59 11.56 13.99
C TRP A 380 31.23 11.22 13.36
N SER A 381 31.18 11.27 12.03
CA SER A 381 29.98 11.00 11.24
C SER A 381 30.31 10.12 10.04
N GLU A 382 29.38 9.24 9.68
CA GLU A 382 29.45 8.36 8.52
C GLU A 382 28.25 8.57 7.61
N ILE A 383 28.53 8.62 6.30
CA ILE A 383 27.50 8.67 5.27
C ILE A 383 27.32 7.25 4.72
N ILE A 384 26.20 6.62 5.08
CA ILE A 384 25.86 5.27 4.63
C ILE A 384 25.04 5.37 3.35
N TRP A 385 25.64 5.00 2.22
CA TRP A 385 25.00 4.94 0.90
C TRP A 385 24.35 3.59 0.63
N PHE A 386 23.11 3.58 0.17
CA PHE A 386 22.30 2.37 -0.03
C PHE A 386 21.21 2.56 -1.10
N ASP A 387 20.47 1.49 -1.39
CA ASP A 387 19.45 1.43 -2.45
C ASP A 387 18.07 1.97 -2.04
N GLY A 388 17.94 2.51 -0.82
CA GLY A 388 16.68 3.00 -0.25
C GLY A 388 15.84 1.93 0.48
N SER A 389 16.23 0.66 0.44
CA SER A 389 15.55 -0.42 1.15
C SER A 389 16.12 -0.64 2.57
N LYS A 390 15.32 -1.27 3.45
CA LYS A 390 15.76 -1.66 4.79
C LYS A 390 16.94 -2.64 4.70
N GLU A 391 16.82 -3.66 3.86
CA GLU A 391 17.83 -4.70 3.68
C GLU A 391 19.10 -4.13 3.08
N GLY A 392 18.98 -3.23 2.10
CA GLY A 392 20.10 -2.52 1.50
C GLY A 392 20.80 -1.59 2.48
N PHE A 393 20.08 -0.96 3.42
CA PHE A 393 20.71 -0.21 4.51
C PHE A 393 21.54 -1.13 5.41
N VAL A 394 21.01 -2.28 5.83
CA VAL A 394 21.75 -3.27 6.64
C VAL A 394 23.02 -3.75 5.91
N GLU A 395 22.90 -4.08 4.62
CA GLU A 395 24.04 -4.49 3.79
C GLU A 395 25.08 -3.37 3.64
N ALA A 396 24.64 -2.12 3.45
CA ALA A 396 25.51 -0.97 3.33
C ALA A 396 26.33 -0.70 4.60
N VAL A 397 25.72 -0.80 5.79
CA VAL A 397 26.44 -0.67 7.06
C VAL A 397 27.50 -1.78 7.21
N ARG A 398 27.16 -3.03 6.89
CA ARG A 398 28.14 -4.13 6.90
C ARG A 398 29.28 -3.89 5.91
N LYS A 399 28.97 -3.44 4.70
CA LYS A 399 29.97 -3.12 3.67
C LYS A 399 30.89 -2.01 4.16
N ARG A 400 30.36 -0.97 4.81
CA ARG A 400 31.15 0.11 5.40
C ARG A 400 32.07 -0.39 6.50
N ALA A 401 31.57 -1.26 7.40
CA ALA A 401 32.37 -1.86 8.45
C ALA A 401 33.53 -2.70 7.91
N ASN A 402 33.26 -3.57 6.92
CA ASN A 402 34.28 -4.40 6.28
C ASN A 402 35.34 -3.58 5.52
N GLY A 403 34.95 -2.42 4.99
CA GLY A 403 35.85 -1.49 4.29
C GLY A 403 36.52 -0.44 5.17
N PHE A 404 36.35 -0.48 6.51
CA PHE A 404 36.96 0.51 7.40
C PHE A 404 38.47 0.24 7.56
N ASP A 405 39.27 1.15 7.00
CA ASP A 405 40.73 1.16 7.11
C ASP A 405 41.17 2.15 8.20
N VAL A 406 41.91 1.63 9.18
CA VAL A 406 42.42 2.41 10.32
C VAL A 406 43.51 3.37 9.88
N ASP A 407 44.36 2.99 8.93
CA ASP A 407 45.49 3.82 8.51
C ASP A 407 45.01 5.02 7.69
N GLU A 408 44.04 4.80 6.78
CA GLU A 408 43.41 5.90 6.01
C GLU A 408 42.68 6.88 6.93
N GLU A 409 41.91 6.37 7.89
CA GLU A 409 41.22 7.20 8.88
C GLU A 409 42.22 8.06 9.68
N VAL A 410 43.30 7.46 10.18
CA VAL A 410 44.32 8.19 10.94
C VAL A 410 44.99 9.25 10.07
N GLU A 411 45.29 8.97 8.80
CA GLU A 411 45.98 9.87 7.89
C GLU A 411 45.22 11.19 7.69
N VAL A 412 43.88 11.15 7.63
CA VAL A 412 43.02 12.33 7.50
C VAL A 412 43.16 13.29 8.68
N TYR A 413 43.37 12.78 9.90
CA TYR A 413 43.42 13.59 11.12
C TYR A 413 44.83 14.03 11.53
N ILE A 414 45.90 13.47 10.95
CA ILE A 414 47.29 13.87 11.23
C ILE A 414 47.52 15.40 11.13
N PRO A 415 46.99 16.11 10.10
CA PRO A 415 47.23 17.55 9.93
C PRO A 415 46.56 18.45 10.99
N CYS A 416 45.48 18.01 11.62
CA CYS A 416 44.66 18.81 12.55
C CYS A 416 44.74 18.33 14.02
N ARG A 417 45.76 17.53 14.35
CA ARG A 417 45.98 17.00 15.71
C ARG A 417 46.01 18.10 16.77
N GLY A 418 45.26 17.88 17.86
CA GLY A 418 45.17 18.81 18.99
C GLY A 418 44.24 19.99 18.76
N GLU A 419 43.56 20.07 17.61
CA GLU A 419 42.58 21.10 17.29
C GLU A 419 41.15 20.52 17.33
N ASN A 420 40.17 21.32 17.78
CA ASN A 420 38.73 21.00 17.68
C ASN A 420 38.32 19.61 18.23
N GLY A 421 38.95 19.13 19.30
CA GLY A 421 38.66 17.80 19.89
C GLY A 421 39.43 16.65 19.25
N CYS A 422 40.17 16.88 18.17
CA CYS A 422 41.05 15.90 17.54
C CYS A 422 42.22 15.53 18.49
N PRO A 423 42.49 14.23 18.72
CA PRO A 423 43.61 13.80 19.56
C PRO A 423 44.97 14.39 19.11
N SER A 424 45.82 14.73 20.09
CA SER A 424 47.11 15.37 19.81
C SER A 424 48.23 14.38 19.47
N SER A 425 48.13 13.13 19.94
CA SER A 425 49.13 12.09 19.71
C SER A 425 48.69 11.15 18.58
N ILE A 426 49.66 10.57 17.86
CA ILE A 426 49.38 9.58 16.80
C ILE A 426 48.81 8.30 17.41
N GLU A 427 49.29 7.92 18.59
CA GLU A 427 48.79 6.73 19.29
C GLU A 427 47.31 6.87 19.64
N ASP A 428 46.90 8.04 20.11
CA ASP A 428 45.49 8.32 20.40
C ASP A 428 44.64 8.31 19.13
N LEU A 429 45.11 8.87 18.01
CA LEU A 429 44.41 8.77 16.72
C LEU A 429 44.20 7.32 16.29
N VAL A 430 45.24 6.49 16.40
CA VAL A 430 45.16 5.06 16.03
C VAL A 430 44.18 4.32 16.93
N ASN A 431 44.19 4.61 18.23
CA ASN A 431 43.27 4.00 19.19
C ASN A 431 41.82 4.43 18.91
N ASP A 432 41.61 5.70 18.57
CA ASP A 432 40.28 6.22 18.25
C ASP A 432 39.74 5.61 16.95
N ALA A 433 40.55 5.53 15.90
CA ALA A 433 40.17 4.88 14.64
C ALA A 433 39.85 3.38 14.82
N LYS A 434 40.61 2.65 15.65
CA LYS A 434 40.28 1.26 16.00
C LYS A 434 38.96 1.15 16.75
N TRP A 435 38.70 2.09 17.65
CA TRP A 435 37.44 2.14 18.39
C TRP A 435 36.26 2.40 17.45
N LYS A 436 36.36 3.36 16.51
CA LYS A 436 35.34 3.64 15.48
C LYS A 436 35.03 2.39 14.65
N LYS A 437 36.06 1.67 14.21
CA LYS A 437 35.93 0.39 13.51
C LYS A 437 35.13 -0.63 14.32
N GLU A 438 35.47 -0.80 15.60
CA GLU A 438 34.75 -1.71 16.49
C GLU A 438 33.27 -1.31 16.67
N GLN A 439 32.95 -0.02 16.74
CA GLN A 439 31.57 0.43 16.86
C GLN A 439 30.75 0.16 15.60
N ILE A 440 31.29 0.42 14.40
CA ILE A 440 30.54 0.16 13.17
C ILE A 440 30.40 -1.34 12.90
N GLU A 441 31.36 -2.17 13.33
CA GLU A 441 31.24 -3.64 13.32
C GLU A 441 30.12 -4.12 14.26
N LYS A 442 30.04 -3.60 15.49
CA LYS A 442 28.95 -3.91 16.43
C LYS A 442 27.59 -3.48 15.91
N LEU A 443 27.49 -2.29 15.32
CA LEU A 443 26.27 -1.81 14.71
C LEU A 443 25.83 -2.73 13.56
N ALA A 444 26.76 -3.14 12.69
CA ALA A 444 26.47 -4.07 11.60
C ALA A 444 25.98 -5.43 12.13
N ASP A 445 26.60 -5.96 13.18
CA ASP A 445 26.17 -7.21 13.83
C ASP A 445 24.75 -7.11 14.42
N ALA A 446 24.43 -5.99 15.06
CA ALA A 446 23.11 -5.74 15.62
C ALA A 446 22.03 -5.63 14.53
N LEU A 447 22.33 -4.90 13.44
CA LEU A 447 21.43 -4.74 12.30
C LEU A 447 21.20 -6.05 11.56
N GLU A 448 22.23 -6.87 11.34
CA GLU A 448 22.06 -8.21 10.76
C GLU A 448 21.27 -9.15 11.68
N GLY A 449 21.31 -8.90 13.00
CA GLY A 449 20.45 -9.55 13.98
C GLY A 449 18.96 -9.41 13.69
N LEU A 450 18.52 -8.32 13.02
CA LEU A 450 17.13 -8.15 12.54
C LEU A 450 16.74 -9.14 11.44
N ASN A 451 17.70 -9.48 10.57
CA ASN A 451 17.49 -10.32 9.40
C ASN A 451 17.73 -11.80 9.71
N ARG A 452 18.21 -12.13 10.91
CA ARG A 452 18.16 -13.50 11.40
C ARG A 452 16.68 -13.83 11.55
N PRO A 453 16.18 -14.94 10.95
CA PRO A 453 14.84 -15.39 11.26
C PRO A 453 14.76 -15.44 12.77
N ILE A 454 13.77 -14.75 13.34
CA ILE A 454 13.35 -14.96 14.73
C ILE A 454 13.35 -16.48 14.86
N PRO A 455 14.20 -17.08 15.71
CA PRO A 455 14.10 -18.51 15.94
C PRO A 455 12.65 -18.70 16.31
N ALA A 456 11.89 -19.39 15.45
CA ALA A 456 10.49 -19.71 15.73
C ALA A 456 10.49 -20.11 17.20
N GLU A 457 9.73 -19.38 18.03
CA GLU A 457 9.71 -19.57 19.48
C GLU A 457 9.93 -21.05 19.73
N LYS A 458 11.05 -21.40 20.36
CA LYS A 458 11.43 -22.80 20.53
C LYS A 458 10.35 -23.42 21.42
N LYS A 459 9.25 -23.91 20.84
CA LYS A 459 8.16 -24.53 21.60
C LYS A 459 8.59 -25.95 21.89
N ALA A 460 8.65 -26.29 23.18
CA ALA A 460 8.85 -27.67 23.57
C ALA A 460 7.51 -28.41 23.43
N ILE A 461 7.47 -29.50 22.66
CA ILE A 461 6.27 -30.32 22.55
C ILE A 461 6.34 -31.44 23.58
N LEU A 462 5.36 -31.48 24.49
CA LEU A 462 5.15 -32.57 25.44
C LEU A 462 3.92 -33.37 25.02
N ARG A 463 4.11 -34.61 24.59
CA ARG A 463 3.01 -35.54 24.29
C ARG A 463 2.72 -36.44 25.49
N VAL A 464 1.46 -36.45 25.91
CA VAL A 464 0.93 -37.31 26.98
C VAL A 464 0.00 -38.35 26.36
N VAL A 465 0.37 -39.62 26.47
CA VAL A 465 -0.44 -40.74 25.97
C VAL A 465 -1.05 -41.47 27.15
N VAL A 466 -2.38 -41.57 27.19
CA VAL A 466 -3.13 -42.31 28.21
C VAL A 466 -3.75 -43.54 27.59
N ASN A 467 -3.40 -44.72 28.13
CA ASN A 467 -3.93 -46.03 27.69
C ASN A 467 -4.08 -47.00 28.87
N TYR A 468 -4.47 -48.25 28.60
CA TYR A 468 -4.65 -49.28 29.65
C TYR A 468 -3.37 -49.63 30.43
N ALA A 469 -2.19 -49.37 29.87
CA ALA A 469 -0.91 -49.63 30.54
C ALA A 469 -0.46 -48.46 31.44
N GLY A 470 -1.17 -47.33 31.42
CA GLY A 470 -0.86 -46.15 32.22
C GLY A 470 -0.70 -44.88 31.39
N THR A 471 -0.02 -43.88 31.97
CA THR A 471 0.32 -42.61 31.30
C THR A 471 1.77 -42.65 30.85
N GLN A 472 2.02 -42.27 29.60
CA GLN A 472 3.36 -42.20 29.01
C GLN A 472 3.65 -40.77 28.55
N PHE A 473 4.88 -40.31 28.73
CA PHE A 473 5.32 -38.95 28.42
C PHE A 473 6.38 -38.97 27.33
N PHE A 474 6.26 -38.07 26.36
CA PHE A 474 7.22 -37.94 25.25
C PHE A 474 7.56 -36.49 24.98
N THR A 475 8.80 -36.21 24.60
CA THR A 475 9.23 -34.89 24.12
C THR A 475 9.69 -34.98 22.67
N LYS A 476 9.41 -33.96 21.87
CA LYS A 476 9.90 -33.90 20.48
C LYS A 476 11.34 -33.39 20.44
N GLU A 477 12.22 -34.11 19.76
CA GLU A 477 13.61 -33.73 19.54
C GLU A 477 13.77 -32.90 18.26
N ASN A 478 14.93 -32.24 18.08
CA ASN A 478 15.21 -31.36 16.94
C ASN A 478 15.19 -32.08 15.58
N ASP A 479 15.35 -33.40 15.57
CA ASP A 479 15.25 -34.25 14.37
C ASP A 479 13.79 -34.65 14.04
N GLY A 480 12.83 -34.22 14.85
CA GLY A 480 11.41 -34.51 14.70
C GLY A 480 10.94 -35.81 15.37
N CYS A 481 11.83 -36.58 16.00
CA CYS A 481 11.51 -37.82 16.70
C CYS A 481 10.94 -37.56 18.12
N PHE A 482 10.18 -38.52 18.64
CA PHE A 482 9.69 -38.46 20.03
C PHE A 482 10.53 -39.34 20.94
N LYS A 483 11.09 -38.73 21.99
CA LYS A 483 11.81 -39.42 23.06
C LYS A 483 10.87 -39.71 24.22
N GLN A 484 10.80 -40.97 24.65
CA GLN A 484 9.99 -41.39 25.79
C GLN A 484 10.70 -41.09 27.12
N HIS A 485 9.90 -40.70 28.11
CA HIS A 485 10.33 -40.39 29.47
C HIS A 485 9.64 -41.30 30.48
N GLU A 486 10.35 -41.65 31.56
CA GLU A 486 9.85 -42.53 32.62
C GLU A 486 8.78 -41.84 33.47
N SER A 487 8.85 -40.51 33.62
CA SER A 487 7.86 -39.71 34.34
C SER A 487 7.70 -38.31 33.74
N LEU A 488 6.71 -37.56 34.26
CA LEU A 488 6.53 -36.15 33.91
C LEU A 488 7.72 -35.29 34.36
N GLU A 489 8.31 -35.61 35.52
CA GLU A 489 9.47 -34.91 36.06
C GLU A 489 10.70 -35.10 35.16
N SER A 490 10.95 -36.31 34.64
CA SER A 490 12.07 -36.53 33.72
C SER A 490 11.86 -35.81 32.38
N ALA A 491 10.61 -35.75 31.90
CA ALA A 491 10.28 -34.97 30.71
C ALA A 491 10.48 -33.46 30.94
N ARG A 492 10.05 -32.93 32.09
CA ARG A 492 10.27 -31.54 32.51
C ARG A 492 11.75 -31.21 32.58
N ASP A 493 12.56 -32.03 33.25
CA ASP A 493 13.98 -31.77 33.46
C ASP A 493 14.73 -31.77 32.12
N TYR A 494 14.34 -32.64 31.19
CA TYR A 494 14.84 -32.62 29.81
C TYR A 494 14.43 -31.33 29.07
N ILE A 495 13.17 -30.90 29.16
CA ILE A 495 12.70 -29.66 28.52
C ILE A 495 13.48 -28.44 29.05
N ILE A 496 13.66 -28.34 30.37
CA ILE A 496 14.42 -27.25 31.00
C ILE A 496 15.88 -27.27 30.53
N HIS A 497 16.48 -28.45 30.43
CA HIS A 497 17.87 -28.59 29.97
C HIS A 497 18.07 -28.17 28.51
N GLU A 498 17.17 -28.59 27.62
CA GLU A 498 17.33 -28.39 26.17
C GLU A 498 16.78 -27.05 25.67
N TYR A 499 15.73 -26.53 26.31
CA TYR A 499 14.98 -25.37 25.83
C TYR A 499 14.96 -24.18 26.81
N GLY A 500 15.42 -24.37 28.05
CA GLY A 500 15.42 -23.34 29.10
C GLY A 500 14.18 -23.39 30.00
N ALA A 501 14.28 -22.76 31.18
CA ALA A 501 13.24 -22.83 32.21
C ALA A 501 11.95 -22.06 31.84
N ASP A 502 12.06 -21.03 30.99
CA ASP A 502 10.95 -20.15 30.61
C ASP A 502 10.33 -20.51 29.25
N VAL A 503 10.60 -21.72 28.73
CA VAL A 503 10.10 -22.17 27.44
C VAL A 503 8.58 -22.39 27.45
N GLU A 504 7.90 -21.97 26.38
CA GLU A 504 6.49 -22.33 26.15
C GLU A 504 6.39 -23.82 25.80
N ILE A 505 5.53 -24.55 26.53
CA ILE A 505 5.30 -25.98 26.33
C ILE A 505 3.95 -26.17 25.63
N GLU A 506 3.96 -26.77 24.44
CA GLU A 506 2.76 -27.22 23.75
C GLU A 506 2.45 -28.67 24.14
N THR A 507 1.27 -28.91 24.70
CA THR A 507 0.87 -30.23 25.18
C THR A 507 -0.04 -30.95 24.19
N GLU A 508 0.42 -32.09 23.67
CA GLU A 508 -0.40 -32.99 22.84
C GLU A 508 -0.95 -34.12 23.72
N THR A 509 -2.27 -34.24 23.86
CA THR A 509 -2.87 -35.35 24.60
C THR A 509 -3.49 -36.37 23.64
N ASP A 510 -3.08 -37.63 23.74
CA ASP A 510 -3.68 -38.75 22.98
C ASP A 510 -4.24 -39.78 23.96
N VAL A 511 -5.55 -40.02 23.89
CA VAL A 511 -6.26 -40.95 24.77
C VAL A 511 -6.73 -42.13 23.92
N ARG A 512 -6.10 -43.30 24.12
CA ARG A 512 -6.42 -44.51 23.35
C ARG A 512 -6.89 -45.62 24.27
N PHE A 513 -8.20 -45.85 24.23
CA PHE A 513 -8.85 -47.04 24.77
C PHE A 513 -9.40 -47.85 23.59
N SER A 514 -8.59 -48.75 23.04
CA SER A 514 -9.07 -49.76 22.10
C SER A 514 -9.01 -51.13 22.78
N TYR A 515 -10.12 -51.86 22.73
CA TYR A 515 -10.19 -53.27 23.16
C TYR A 515 -9.28 -54.18 22.35
#